data_AF-A0A7S3N430-F1
#
_entry.id   AF-A0A7S3N430-F1
#
_cell.length_a   1.000
_cell.length_b   1.000
_cell.length_c   1.000
_cell.angle_alpha   90.00
_cell.angle_beta   90.00
_cell.angle_gamma   90.00
#
_symmetry.space_group_name_H-M   'P 1'
#
loop_
_entity.id
_entity.type
_entity.pdbx_description
1 polymer ?
#
loop_
_entity_poly.entity_id
_entity_poly.type
_entity_poly.pdbx_seq_one_letter_code
_entity_poly.pdbx_strand_id
1 'polypeptide(L)'
;MSFLSVVKAADLSALKGSGLVGLAPTPMKKEEHDAPMTSGIPGFVAQLKDSKDFNTDFDSVFSIYLSNDEAVKGNIIFGGANLDKYAKKGLKDDDIHWFAQSSNNAYWASDLAKSSFGKKVLNQKPQQVIFDNGMSFAMAPQKAFIQFAKSLFKEHGILCQPSQPLWSCSECTAEKMKKLPNLKFDILTDKSGKTKTVEMPPSSYLRLDENYNDVAWLLLTPWEFQGIGGKKGEEYWVLGAQFLQ
;
A
#
# COMPACT_ATOMS: atom_id res chain seq x y z
N MET A 1 0.23 -25.36 -14.30
CA MET A 1 0.62 -24.45 -13.21
C MET A 1 0.27 -25.15 -11.89
N SER A 2 1.27 -25.45 -11.06
CA SER A 2 1.08 -26.19 -9.81
C SER A 2 1.35 -25.25 -8.63
N PHE A 3 0.35 -25.05 -7.76
CA PHE A 3 0.52 -24.29 -6.53
C PHE A 3 1.13 -25.18 -5.45
N LEU A 4 2.24 -24.76 -4.83
CA LEU A 4 2.75 -25.43 -3.64
C LEU A 4 1.99 -24.94 -2.40
N SER A 5 1.53 -25.89 -1.58
CA SER A 5 0.93 -25.61 -0.29
C SER A 5 2.00 -25.17 0.72
N VAL A 6 1.81 -24.01 1.34
CA VAL A 6 2.62 -23.58 2.49
C VAL A 6 2.26 -24.47 3.67
N VAL A 7 3.20 -25.29 4.15
CA VAL A 7 2.96 -26.29 5.20
C VAL A 7 2.91 -25.66 6.61
N LYS A 8 3.48 -24.46 6.79
CA LYS A 8 3.41 -23.72 8.06
C LYS A 8 3.56 -22.22 7.81
N ALA A 9 2.57 -21.46 8.23
CA ALA A 9 2.64 -20.01 8.30
C ALA A 9 2.10 -19.58 9.66
N ALA A 10 2.83 -18.69 10.34
CA ALA A 10 2.35 -18.06 11.57
C ALA A 10 1.28 -17.02 11.20
N ASP A 11 0.33 -16.78 12.11
CA ASP A 11 -0.64 -15.68 12.05
C ASP A 11 -1.62 -15.67 10.86
N LEU A 12 -1.78 -16.78 10.13
CA LEU A 12 -2.85 -16.92 9.12
C LEU A 12 -4.23 -17.23 9.72
N SER A 13 -4.34 -17.45 11.04
CA SER A 13 -5.60 -17.83 11.69
C SER A 13 -6.69 -16.76 11.56
N ALA A 14 -6.31 -15.49 11.38
CA ALA A 14 -7.23 -14.38 11.14
C ALA A 14 -7.73 -14.31 9.68
N LEU A 15 -7.04 -14.98 8.74
CA LEU A 15 -7.42 -14.99 7.32
C LEU A 15 -8.38 -16.15 7.05
N LYS A 16 -9.56 -15.82 6.52
CA LYS A 16 -10.51 -16.82 6.00
C LYS A 16 -10.09 -17.31 4.62
N GLY A 17 -8.90 -17.88 4.50
CA GLY A 17 -8.33 -18.38 3.26
C GLY A 17 -7.51 -19.64 3.47
N SER A 18 -7.50 -20.53 2.47
CA SER A 18 -6.72 -21.79 2.53
C SER A 18 -5.26 -21.62 2.11
N GLY A 19 -4.84 -20.42 1.71
CA GLY A 19 -3.48 -20.15 1.26
C GLY A 19 -3.22 -18.68 0.98
N LEU A 20 -1.96 -18.37 0.70
CA LEU A 20 -1.47 -17.04 0.34
C LEU A 20 -0.73 -17.12 -1.00
N VAL A 21 -1.04 -16.20 -1.91
CA VAL A 21 -0.32 -16.06 -3.18
C VAL A 21 0.47 -14.76 -3.13
N GLY A 22 1.80 -14.88 -3.14
CA GLY A 22 2.70 -13.74 -3.15
C GLY A 22 2.74 -13.07 -4.52
N LEU A 23 2.35 -11.80 -4.59
CA LEU A 23 2.33 -11.01 -5.83
C LEU A 23 3.51 -10.05 -5.96
N ALA A 24 4.51 -10.12 -5.08
CA ALA A 24 5.66 -9.23 -5.11
C ALA A 24 6.44 -9.32 -6.45
N PRO A 25 7.10 -8.23 -6.88
CA PRO A 25 7.87 -8.17 -8.13
C PRO A 25 9.25 -8.83 -8.03
N THR A 26 9.49 -9.64 -6.99
CA THR A 26 10.78 -10.25 -6.71
C THR A 26 11.27 -11.01 -7.95
N PRO A 27 12.40 -10.61 -8.55
CA PRO A 27 12.94 -11.28 -9.71
C PRO A 27 13.28 -12.73 -9.39
N MET A 28 13.02 -13.61 -10.35
CA MET A 28 13.48 -14.99 -10.27
C MET A 28 15.00 -15.05 -10.25
N LYS A 29 15.55 -15.89 -9.37
CA LYS A 29 16.96 -16.29 -9.42
C LYS A 29 17.12 -17.52 -10.28
N LYS A 30 18.25 -17.63 -10.99
CA LYS A 30 18.51 -18.76 -11.89
C LYS A 30 18.41 -20.10 -11.16
N GLU A 31 18.87 -20.17 -9.93
CA GLU A 31 18.88 -21.38 -9.12
C GLU A 31 17.48 -21.86 -8.72
N GLU A 32 16.50 -20.93 -8.64
CA GLU A 32 15.09 -21.25 -8.37
C GLU A 32 14.42 -21.94 -9.57
N HIS A 33 14.91 -21.64 -10.78
CA HIS A 33 14.50 -22.32 -12.01
C HIS A 33 15.18 -23.69 -12.14
N ASP A 34 16.50 -23.73 -11.94
CA ASP A 34 17.30 -24.93 -12.19
C ASP A 34 17.11 -26.00 -11.10
N ALA A 35 16.81 -25.60 -9.86
CA ALA A 35 16.66 -26.51 -8.73
C ALA A 35 15.57 -26.05 -7.72
N PRO A 36 14.28 -26.00 -8.11
CA PRO A 36 13.20 -25.42 -7.30
C PRO A 36 13.00 -26.11 -5.94
N MET A 37 13.31 -27.40 -5.84
CA MET A 37 13.17 -28.17 -4.60
C MET A 37 14.24 -27.83 -3.55
N THR A 38 15.37 -27.24 -3.94
CA THR A 38 16.49 -26.90 -3.04
C THR A 38 16.70 -25.40 -2.88
N SER A 39 16.38 -24.61 -3.91
CA SER A 39 16.61 -23.17 -3.95
C SER A 39 15.36 -22.34 -3.74
N GLY A 40 14.20 -22.98 -3.60
CA GLY A 40 12.90 -22.33 -3.55
C GLY A 40 12.28 -22.17 -4.94
N ILE A 41 11.00 -21.83 -4.97
CA ILE A 41 10.25 -21.60 -6.21
C ILE A 41 10.17 -20.09 -6.49
N PRO A 42 10.29 -19.66 -7.77
CA PRO A 42 10.13 -18.26 -8.13
C PRO A 42 8.76 -17.72 -7.71
N GLY A 43 8.67 -16.42 -7.43
CA GLY A 43 7.39 -15.77 -7.12
C GLY A 43 6.37 -15.91 -8.25
N PHE A 44 5.07 -15.89 -7.92
CA PHE A 44 4.01 -16.10 -8.92
C PHE A 44 4.11 -15.13 -10.11
N VAL A 45 4.33 -13.84 -9.83
CA VAL A 45 4.50 -12.82 -10.89
C VAL A 45 5.76 -13.06 -11.73
N ALA A 46 6.85 -13.54 -11.12
CA ALA A 46 8.06 -13.87 -11.87
C ALA A 46 7.83 -15.08 -12.80
N GLN A 47 7.06 -16.08 -12.36
CA GLN A 47 6.66 -17.21 -13.21
C GLN A 47 5.76 -16.76 -14.37
N LEU A 48 4.82 -15.84 -14.14
CA LEU A 48 3.99 -15.28 -15.21
C LEU A 48 4.84 -14.53 -16.24
N LYS A 49 5.79 -13.71 -15.76
CA LYS A 49 6.69 -12.94 -16.62
C LYS A 49 7.54 -13.82 -17.55
N ASP A 50 7.94 -15.01 -17.09
CA ASP A 50 8.79 -15.91 -17.86
C ASP A 50 8.00 -16.98 -18.64
N SER A 51 6.66 -17.00 -18.50
CA SER A 51 5.79 -17.97 -19.17
C SER A 51 5.54 -17.59 -20.63
N LYS A 52 6.10 -18.35 -21.57
CA LYS A 52 5.88 -18.15 -23.02
C LYS A 52 4.42 -18.30 -23.42
N ASP A 53 3.73 -19.29 -22.85
CA ASP A 53 2.33 -19.56 -23.17
C ASP A 53 1.44 -18.41 -22.70
N PHE A 54 1.65 -17.92 -21.48
CA PHE A 54 0.89 -16.77 -20.95
C PHE A 54 1.17 -15.50 -21.77
N ASN A 55 2.44 -15.24 -22.06
CA ASN A 55 2.87 -14.05 -22.79
C ASN A 55 2.54 -14.08 -24.29
N THR A 56 1.94 -15.17 -24.79
CA THR A 56 1.41 -15.21 -26.16
C THR A 56 0.13 -14.37 -26.28
N ASP A 57 -0.72 -14.43 -25.25
CA ASP A 57 -2.06 -13.82 -25.27
C ASP A 57 -2.18 -12.62 -24.32
N PHE A 58 -1.27 -12.48 -23.34
CA PHE A 58 -1.39 -11.51 -22.25
C PHE A 58 -0.08 -10.78 -21.93
N ASP A 59 -0.18 -9.53 -21.49
CA ASP A 59 0.95 -8.83 -20.90
C ASP A 59 1.26 -9.34 -19.49
N SER A 60 2.54 -9.31 -19.08
CA SER A 60 2.96 -9.69 -17.72
C SER A 60 2.63 -8.61 -16.67
N VAL A 61 1.37 -8.17 -16.64
CA VAL A 61 0.83 -7.16 -15.73
C VAL A 61 -0.39 -7.72 -15.00
N PHE A 62 -0.74 -7.11 -13.88
CA PHE A 62 -2.01 -7.38 -13.21
C PHE A 62 -2.59 -6.09 -12.64
N SER A 63 -3.90 -6.09 -12.41
CA SER A 63 -4.61 -5.01 -11.75
C SER A 63 -5.46 -5.55 -10.61
N ILE A 64 -5.64 -4.73 -9.58
CA ILE A 64 -6.46 -5.03 -8.42
C ILE A 64 -7.49 -3.92 -8.25
N TYR A 65 -8.74 -4.32 -8.09
CA TYR A 65 -9.81 -3.45 -7.61
C TYR A 65 -10.22 -3.91 -6.22
N LEU A 66 -10.05 -3.04 -5.23
CA LEU A 66 -10.53 -3.26 -3.87
C LEU A 66 -11.76 -2.38 -3.64
N SER A 67 -12.71 -2.87 -2.86
CA SER A 67 -13.91 -2.14 -2.48
C SER A 67 -14.07 -2.17 -0.97
N ASN A 68 -14.52 -1.07 -0.41
CA ASN A 68 -14.97 -0.98 1.00
C ASN A 68 -16.48 -1.21 1.16
N ASP A 69 -17.22 -1.30 0.07
CA ASP A 69 -18.63 -1.65 0.06
C ASP A 69 -18.79 -3.18 0.06
N GLU A 70 -19.43 -3.73 1.09
CA GLU A 70 -19.70 -5.17 1.25
C GLU A 70 -20.53 -5.75 0.10
N ALA A 71 -21.34 -4.92 -0.57
CA ALA A 71 -22.12 -5.34 -1.73
C ALA A 71 -21.28 -5.46 -3.01
N VAL A 72 -20.12 -4.82 -3.06
CA VAL A 72 -19.25 -4.77 -4.24
C VAL A 72 -18.02 -5.62 -4.01
N LYS A 73 -17.92 -6.74 -4.74
CA LYS A 73 -16.77 -7.63 -4.67
C LYS A 73 -15.54 -7.00 -5.32
N GLY A 74 -14.40 -7.07 -4.62
CA GLY A 74 -13.09 -6.80 -5.22
C GLY A 74 -12.76 -7.78 -6.34
N ASN A 75 -11.75 -7.46 -7.15
CA ASN A 75 -11.30 -8.32 -8.24
C ASN A 75 -9.78 -8.19 -8.49
N ILE A 76 -9.19 -9.25 -9.02
CA ILE A 76 -7.82 -9.26 -9.55
C ILE A 76 -7.87 -9.73 -11.00
N ILE A 77 -7.18 -9.02 -11.89
CA ILE A 77 -7.09 -9.34 -13.31
C ILE A 77 -5.62 -9.51 -13.65
N PHE A 78 -5.27 -10.66 -14.21
CA PHE A 78 -3.95 -10.90 -14.81
C PHE A 78 -4.04 -10.66 -16.31
N GLY A 79 -3.01 -10.04 -16.90
CA GLY A 79 -2.96 -9.74 -18.33
C GLY A 79 -3.44 -8.35 -18.72
N GLY A 80 -3.88 -7.51 -17.76
CA GLY A 80 -4.35 -6.16 -18.05
C GLY A 80 -5.24 -5.56 -16.97
N ALA A 81 -6.08 -4.61 -17.38
CA ALA A 81 -7.07 -3.95 -16.54
C ALA A 81 -8.41 -3.82 -17.27
N ASN A 82 -9.51 -3.73 -16.51
CA ASN A 82 -10.84 -3.46 -17.05
C ASN A 82 -11.33 -2.11 -16.52
N LEU A 83 -10.94 -1.03 -17.22
CA LEU A 83 -11.27 0.33 -16.81
C LEU A 83 -12.77 0.62 -16.92
N ASP A 84 -13.44 0.11 -17.95
CA ASP A 84 -14.89 0.31 -18.14
C ASP A 84 -15.72 -0.17 -16.94
N LYS A 85 -15.25 -1.23 -16.26
CA LYS A 85 -15.92 -1.80 -15.09
C LYS A 85 -15.47 -1.19 -13.77
N TYR A 86 -14.18 -0.92 -13.60
CA TYR A 86 -13.59 -0.62 -12.28
C TYR A 86 -13.08 0.82 -12.13
N ALA A 87 -12.90 1.56 -13.22
CA ALA A 87 -12.52 2.98 -13.15
C ALA A 87 -13.77 3.86 -13.03
N LYS A 88 -13.57 5.13 -12.64
CA LYS A 88 -14.64 6.13 -12.68
C LYS A 88 -15.11 6.29 -14.13
N LYS A 89 -16.42 6.45 -14.31
CA LYS A 89 -17.03 6.60 -15.64
C LYS A 89 -16.34 7.71 -16.45
N GLY A 90 -15.93 7.36 -17.66
CA GLY A 90 -15.29 8.28 -18.61
C GLY A 90 -13.77 8.30 -18.56
N LEU A 91 -13.14 7.63 -17.59
CA LEU A 91 -11.69 7.44 -17.58
C LEU A 91 -11.26 6.42 -18.63
N LYS A 92 -10.10 6.66 -19.23
CA LYS A 92 -9.50 5.85 -20.29
C LYS A 92 -8.05 5.51 -19.95
N ASP A 93 -7.39 4.76 -20.84
CA ASP A 93 -5.98 4.37 -20.66
C ASP A 93 -5.04 5.57 -20.46
N ASP A 94 -5.31 6.70 -21.13
CA ASP A 94 -4.53 7.95 -20.98
C ASP A 94 -4.64 8.57 -19.58
N ASP A 95 -5.65 8.18 -18.79
CA ASP A 95 -5.83 8.61 -17.40
C ASP A 95 -5.04 7.72 -16.41
N ILE A 96 -4.45 6.61 -16.88
CA ILE A 96 -3.56 5.79 -16.05
C ILE A 96 -2.29 6.56 -15.77
N HIS A 97 -1.92 6.62 -14.50
CA HIS A 97 -0.66 7.20 -14.06
C HIS A 97 0.33 6.11 -13.70
N TRP A 98 1.41 6.03 -14.47
CA TRP A 98 2.50 5.10 -14.25
C TRP A 98 3.57 5.73 -13.36
N PHE A 99 4.06 4.94 -12.41
CA PHE A 99 5.16 5.30 -11.54
C PHE A 99 6.31 4.32 -11.78
N ALA A 100 7.53 4.84 -11.89
CA ALA A 100 8.70 3.98 -11.98
C ALA A 100 8.83 3.14 -10.71
N GLN A 101 9.13 1.85 -10.89
CA GLN A 101 9.52 1.00 -9.79
C GLN A 101 10.86 1.50 -9.23
N SER A 102 10.95 1.56 -7.90
CA SER A 102 12.18 1.95 -7.20
C SER A 102 13.25 0.86 -7.36
N SER A 103 14.45 1.12 -6.84
CA SER A 103 15.50 0.09 -6.79
C SER A 103 15.17 -1.08 -5.87
N ASN A 104 14.08 -1.01 -5.10
CA ASN A 104 13.63 -2.07 -4.22
C ASN A 104 12.72 -3.05 -4.97
N ASN A 105 13.32 -4.09 -5.54
CA ASN A 105 12.58 -5.10 -6.30
C ASN A 105 11.90 -6.17 -5.40
N ALA A 106 12.02 -6.07 -4.07
CA ALA A 106 11.30 -6.98 -3.17
C ALA A 106 9.82 -6.61 -3.02
N TYR A 107 9.44 -5.38 -3.39
CA TYR A 107 8.09 -4.85 -3.24
C TYR A 107 7.67 -4.03 -4.46
N TRP A 108 6.36 -3.85 -4.62
CA TRP A 108 5.79 -2.84 -5.51
C TRP A 108 5.98 -1.47 -4.89
N ALA A 109 7.19 -0.95 -5.08
CA ALA A 109 7.64 0.30 -4.48
C ALA A 109 7.97 1.34 -5.55
N SER A 110 7.69 2.61 -5.26
CA SER A 110 8.11 3.76 -6.06
C SER A 110 8.85 4.76 -5.19
N ASP A 111 9.72 5.56 -5.80
CA ASP A 111 10.45 6.60 -5.09
C ASP A 111 9.52 7.79 -4.78
N LEU A 112 9.56 8.22 -3.53
CA LEU A 112 8.72 9.28 -2.97
C LEU A 112 9.57 10.53 -2.75
N ALA A 113 9.28 11.58 -3.52
CA ALA A 113 9.94 12.87 -3.36
C ALA A 113 9.47 13.58 -2.09
N LYS A 114 8.15 13.58 -1.85
CA LYS A 114 7.54 14.33 -0.74
C LYS A 114 6.29 13.64 -0.21
N SER A 115 6.16 13.56 1.11
CA SER A 115 4.87 13.33 1.79
C SER A 115 4.48 14.59 2.56
N SER A 116 3.19 14.92 2.57
CA SER A 116 2.69 16.11 3.26
C SER A 116 1.29 15.92 3.84
N PHE A 117 0.99 16.66 4.90
CA PHE A 117 -0.32 16.78 5.51
C PHE A 117 -0.71 18.26 5.51
N GLY A 118 -1.68 18.64 4.69
CA GLY A 118 -1.98 20.05 4.42
C GLY A 118 -0.76 20.77 3.85
N LYS A 119 -0.26 21.80 4.54
CA LYS A 119 0.96 22.53 4.17
C LYS A 119 2.24 21.96 4.79
N LYS A 120 2.12 21.00 5.70
CA LYS A 120 3.24 20.44 6.46
C LYS A 120 3.90 19.31 5.68
N VAL A 121 5.18 19.46 5.36
CA VAL A 121 6.00 18.37 4.81
C VAL A 121 6.36 17.40 5.95
N LEU A 122 6.19 16.10 5.71
CA LEU A 122 6.38 15.04 6.70
C LEU A 122 7.74 14.34 6.59
N ASN A 123 8.29 14.21 5.38
CA ASN A 123 9.60 13.60 5.14
C ASN A 123 10.71 14.66 5.06
N GLN A 124 11.90 14.33 5.57
CA GLN A 124 13.10 15.20 5.51
C GLN A 124 14.05 14.83 4.37
N LYS A 125 13.90 13.63 3.83
CA LYS A 125 14.70 13.07 2.74
C LYS A 125 13.79 12.30 1.79
N PRO A 126 14.21 12.03 0.55
CA PRO A 126 13.50 11.09 -0.31
C PRO A 126 13.30 9.75 0.40
N GLN A 127 12.11 9.20 0.26
CA GLN A 127 11.66 7.94 0.85
C GLN A 127 11.15 7.04 -0.27
N GLN A 128 10.66 5.85 0.06
CA GLN A 128 9.87 5.04 -0.87
C GLN A 128 8.43 4.96 -0.41
N VAL A 129 7.54 4.58 -1.32
CA VAL A 129 6.17 4.22 -1.03
C VAL A 129 5.91 2.82 -1.59
N ILE A 130 5.43 1.93 -0.75
CA ILE A 130 5.05 0.56 -1.09
C ILE A 130 3.53 0.50 -1.17
N PHE A 131 3.00 -0.12 -2.23
CA PHE A 131 1.58 -0.41 -2.37
C PHE A 131 1.34 -1.87 -1.96
N ASP A 132 0.64 -2.08 -0.84
CA ASP A 132 0.50 -3.39 -0.23
C ASP A 132 -0.96 -3.72 0.06
N ASN A 133 -1.56 -4.57 -0.77
CA ASN A 133 -2.93 -5.05 -0.58
C ASN A 133 -3.04 -6.16 0.50
N GLY A 134 -1.92 -6.69 1.01
CA GLY A 134 -1.87 -7.65 2.10
C GLY A 134 -1.93 -7.00 3.49
N MET A 135 -1.73 -5.67 3.56
CA MET A 135 -1.84 -4.89 4.78
C MET A 135 -3.20 -4.19 4.87
N SER A 136 -3.92 -4.36 5.99
CA SER A 136 -5.16 -3.61 6.20
C SER A 136 -4.90 -2.11 6.32
N PHE A 137 -3.86 -1.75 7.09
CA PHE A 137 -3.56 -0.37 7.44
C PHE A 137 -2.20 0.11 6.95
N ALA A 138 -2.09 1.41 6.71
CA ALA A 138 -0.84 2.00 6.26
C ALA A 138 0.16 2.17 7.41
N MET A 139 1.43 2.02 7.06
CA MET A 139 2.56 2.22 7.96
C MET A 139 3.34 3.46 7.55
N ALA A 140 3.62 4.32 8.52
CA ALA A 140 4.33 5.58 8.32
C ALA A 140 5.71 5.53 8.97
N PRO A 141 6.79 5.99 8.30
CA PRO A 141 8.08 6.16 8.96
C PRO A 141 7.94 6.95 10.25
N GLN A 142 8.53 6.48 11.35
CA GLN A 142 8.31 7.05 12.69
C GLN A 142 8.44 8.58 12.74
N LYS A 143 9.45 9.16 12.07
CA LYS A 143 9.62 10.63 12.03
C LYS A 143 8.46 11.33 11.33
N ALA A 144 7.99 10.79 10.22
CA ALA A 144 6.86 11.32 9.46
C ALA A 144 5.56 11.19 10.27
N PHE A 145 5.34 10.04 10.91
CA PHE A 145 4.21 9.80 11.82
C PHE A 145 4.16 10.82 12.96
N ILE A 146 5.29 11.06 13.63
CA ILE A 146 5.37 12.04 14.74
C ILE A 146 5.01 13.45 14.25
N GLN A 147 5.47 13.85 13.06
CA GLN A 147 5.10 15.16 12.50
C GLN A 147 3.60 15.23 12.20
N PHE A 148 3.04 14.18 11.60
CA PHE A 148 1.63 14.07 11.30
C PHE A 148 0.77 14.14 12.58
N ALA A 149 1.06 13.32 13.59
CA ALA A 149 0.32 13.31 14.86
C ALA A 149 0.41 14.67 15.59
N LYS A 150 1.59 15.32 15.54
CA LYS A 150 1.75 16.69 16.07
C LYS A 150 0.89 17.72 15.32
N SER A 151 0.78 17.61 13.99
CA SER A 151 -0.08 18.50 13.20
C SER A 151 -1.56 18.25 13.47
N LEU A 152 -2.01 16.99 13.58
CA LEU A 152 -3.38 16.67 14.01
C LEU A 152 -3.73 17.36 15.34
N PHE A 153 -2.85 17.27 16.33
CA PHE A 153 -3.09 17.90 17.62
C PHE A 153 -3.05 19.42 17.55
N LYS A 154 -1.96 20.00 17.03
CA LYS A 154 -1.73 21.45 17.08
C LYS A 154 -2.64 22.26 16.16
N GLU A 155 -2.98 21.72 14.99
CA GLU A 155 -3.72 22.44 13.95
C GLU A 155 -5.22 22.11 13.97
N HIS A 156 -5.58 20.93 14.48
CA HIS A 156 -6.97 20.43 14.43
C HIS A 156 -7.53 20.04 15.80
N GLY A 157 -6.73 20.10 16.87
CA GLY A 157 -7.16 19.71 18.21
C GLY A 157 -7.61 18.26 18.28
N ILE A 158 -6.92 17.35 17.58
CA ILE A 158 -7.19 15.90 17.63
C ILE A 158 -6.01 15.24 18.32
N LEU A 159 -6.24 14.69 19.50
CA LEU A 159 -5.21 14.03 20.30
C LEU A 159 -5.25 12.53 20.05
N CYS A 160 -4.21 12.00 19.41
CA CYS A 160 -4.07 10.56 19.17
C CYS A 160 -3.09 9.92 20.17
N GLN A 161 -3.51 8.83 20.80
CA GLN A 161 -2.75 8.07 21.78
C GLN A 161 -2.72 6.59 21.41
N PRO A 162 -1.63 5.86 21.74
CA PRO A 162 -1.58 4.43 21.52
C PRO A 162 -2.72 3.73 22.27
N SER A 163 -3.52 2.97 21.55
CA SER A 163 -4.41 1.94 22.08
C SER A 163 -4.12 0.65 21.32
N GLN A 164 -4.40 -0.51 21.89
CA GLN A 164 -4.15 -1.78 21.20
C GLN A 164 -5.46 -2.26 20.55
N PRO A 165 -5.48 -2.56 19.24
CA PRO A 165 -4.35 -2.64 18.30
C PRO A 165 -4.04 -1.33 17.53
N LEU A 166 -4.86 -0.28 17.69
CA LEU A 166 -4.77 0.99 16.94
C LEU A 166 -4.71 2.21 17.83
N TRP A 167 -4.18 3.31 17.32
CA TRP A 167 -4.20 4.57 18.06
C TRP A 167 -5.62 5.12 18.14
N SER A 168 -6.06 5.47 19.36
CA SER A 168 -7.33 6.15 19.59
C SER A 168 -7.09 7.66 19.53
N CYS A 169 -7.96 8.37 18.82
CA CYS A 169 -7.91 9.81 18.66
C CYS A 169 -9.16 10.44 19.29
N SER A 170 -8.97 11.21 20.36
CA SER A 170 -10.06 11.95 21.02
C SER A 170 -10.30 13.31 20.37
N GLU A 171 -11.46 13.88 20.66
CA GLU A 171 -11.94 15.15 20.11
C GLU A 171 -12.02 15.13 18.57
N CYS A 172 -12.24 13.96 17.98
CA CYS A 172 -12.37 13.77 16.54
C CYS A 172 -13.84 13.62 16.17
N THR A 173 -14.52 14.72 15.85
CA THR A 173 -15.93 14.71 15.41
C THR A 173 -16.05 14.61 13.90
N ALA A 174 -17.23 14.22 13.40
CA ALA A 174 -17.53 14.23 11.97
C ALA A 174 -17.31 15.60 11.31
N GLU A 175 -17.56 16.69 12.02
CA GLU A 175 -17.30 18.05 11.53
C GLU A 175 -15.82 18.37 11.42
N LYS A 176 -15.00 17.96 12.40
CA LYS A 176 -13.55 18.10 12.35
C LYS A 176 -12.97 17.25 11.22
N MET A 177 -13.41 16.00 11.09
CA MET A 177 -13.01 15.07 10.00
C MET A 177 -13.18 15.69 8.61
N LYS A 178 -14.31 16.35 8.34
CA LYS A 178 -14.57 17.03 7.05
C LYS A 178 -13.61 18.18 6.74
N LYS A 179 -12.94 18.74 7.76
CA LYS A 179 -12.01 19.87 7.63
C LYS A 179 -10.55 19.42 7.60
N LEU A 180 -10.28 18.13 7.80
CA LEU A 180 -8.92 17.62 7.76
C LEU A 180 -8.38 17.60 6.32
N PRO A 181 -7.10 17.94 6.12
CA PRO A 181 -6.50 17.88 4.80
C PRO A 181 -6.15 16.45 4.40
N ASN A 182 -6.13 16.18 3.10
CA ASN A 182 -5.60 14.92 2.59
C ASN A 182 -4.11 14.77 2.93
N LEU A 183 -3.69 13.54 3.21
CA LEU A 183 -2.28 13.16 3.12
C LEU A 183 -1.91 13.09 1.63
N LYS A 184 -0.83 13.74 1.24
CA LYS A 184 -0.37 13.80 -0.16
C LYS A 184 0.99 13.15 -0.31
N PHE A 185 1.14 12.37 -1.37
CA PHE A 185 2.36 11.65 -1.73
C PHE A 185 2.78 12.07 -3.14
N ASP A 186 3.85 12.84 -3.26
CA ASP A 186 4.44 13.24 -4.53
C ASP A 186 5.45 12.16 -4.96
N ILE A 187 4.96 11.22 -5.76
CA ILE A 187 5.70 10.03 -6.19
C ILE A 187 6.40 10.34 -7.52
N LEU A 188 7.65 9.91 -7.67
CA LEU A 188 8.41 10.06 -8.90
C LEU A 188 7.79 9.21 -10.01
N THR A 189 7.48 9.83 -11.16
CA THR A 189 6.99 9.10 -12.34
C THR A 189 8.12 8.42 -13.09
N ASP A 190 9.32 8.99 -13.03
CA ASP A 190 10.51 8.54 -13.75
C ASP A 190 11.80 9.12 -13.13
N LYS A 191 12.94 8.82 -13.75
CA LYS A 191 14.27 9.26 -13.31
C LYS A 191 14.56 10.75 -13.60
N SER A 192 13.70 11.46 -14.32
CA SER A 192 13.87 12.89 -14.62
C SER A 192 13.50 13.79 -13.44
N GLY A 193 12.97 13.21 -12.36
CA GLY A 193 12.52 13.96 -11.18
C GLY A 193 11.08 14.48 -11.29
N LYS A 194 10.34 14.14 -12.35
CA LYS A 194 8.92 14.47 -12.48
C LYS A 194 8.12 13.72 -11.43
N THR A 195 7.16 14.39 -10.81
CA THR A 195 6.27 13.80 -9.80
C THR A 195 4.82 13.81 -10.22
N LYS A 196 4.04 12.89 -9.65
CA LYS A 196 2.58 12.94 -9.62
C LYS A 196 2.12 12.74 -8.19
N THR A 197 1.19 13.59 -7.77
CA THR A 197 0.61 13.52 -6.42
C THR A 197 -0.52 12.50 -6.38
N VAL A 198 -0.46 11.60 -5.40
CA VAL A 198 -1.59 10.76 -4.99
C VAL A 198 -2.02 11.18 -3.60
N GLU A 199 -3.34 11.17 -3.35
CA GLU A 199 -3.93 11.69 -2.12
C GLU A 199 -4.66 10.60 -1.35
N MET A 200 -4.49 10.60 -0.04
CA MET A 200 -5.21 9.76 0.92
C MET A 200 -6.15 10.67 1.74
N PRO A 201 -7.48 10.55 1.58
CA PRO A 201 -8.44 11.40 2.27
C PRO A 201 -8.55 11.06 3.76
N PRO A 202 -9.16 11.95 4.58
CA PRO A 202 -9.37 11.71 6.01
C PRO A 202 -10.00 10.37 6.35
N SER A 203 -10.99 9.93 5.57
CA SER A 203 -11.65 8.65 5.74
C SER A 203 -10.75 7.43 5.55
N SER A 204 -9.59 7.59 4.91
CA SER A 204 -8.63 6.50 4.66
C SER A 204 -7.52 6.42 5.72
N TYR A 205 -7.37 7.43 6.57
CA TYR A 205 -6.41 7.40 7.69
C TYR A 205 -7.04 7.58 9.08
N LEU A 206 -8.32 7.97 9.17
CA LEU A 206 -9.11 8.03 10.40
C LEU A 206 -10.49 7.41 10.16
N ARG A 207 -10.95 6.61 11.11
CA ARG A 207 -12.31 6.06 11.16
C ARG A 207 -12.99 6.46 12.45
N LEU A 208 -14.13 7.14 12.39
CA LEU A 208 -14.92 7.44 13.59
C LEU A 208 -15.39 6.15 14.26
N ASP A 209 -15.40 6.14 15.59
CA ASP A 209 -16.03 5.07 16.35
C ASP A 209 -17.55 5.16 16.22
N GLU A 210 -18.21 4.03 16.02
CA GLU A 210 -19.67 3.97 15.82
C GLU A 210 -20.43 4.19 17.14
N ASN A 211 -19.78 3.99 18.29
CA ASN A 211 -20.37 4.12 19.61
C ASN A 211 -20.08 5.47 20.27
N TYR A 212 -19.10 6.24 19.76
CA TYR A 212 -18.63 7.48 20.37
C TYR A 212 -18.43 8.58 19.31
N ASN A 213 -19.20 9.67 19.42
CA ASN A 213 -19.26 10.73 18.40
C ASN A 213 -18.01 11.61 18.29
N ASP A 214 -17.07 11.47 19.22
CA ASP A 214 -15.84 12.28 19.33
C ASP A 214 -14.56 11.43 19.42
N VAL A 215 -14.67 10.12 19.18
CA VAL A 215 -13.54 9.19 19.15
C VAL A 215 -13.36 8.68 17.73
N ALA A 216 -12.10 8.60 17.29
CA ALA A 216 -11.71 7.97 16.04
C ALA A 216 -10.55 7.00 16.23
N TRP A 217 -10.43 6.04 15.33
CA TRP A 217 -9.31 5.12 15.21
C TRP A 217 -8.39 5.61 14.10
N LEU A 218 -7.12 5.80 14.43
CA LEU A 218 -6.10 6.12 13.43
C LEU A 218 -5.70 4.84 12.70
N LEU A 219 -5.86 4.85 11.38
CA LEU A 219 -5.52 3.73 10.49
C LEU A 219 -4.08 3.87 9.98
N LEU A 220 -3.21 4.47 10.80
CA LEU A 220 -1.79 4.64 10.53
C LEU A 220 -1.02 4.17 11.75
N THR A 221 -0.01 3.34 11.52
CA THR A 221 0.91 2.91 12.57
C THR A 221 2.32 3.43 12.30
N PRO A 222 3.03 3.94 13.32
CA PRO A 222 4.44 4.24 13.16
C PRO A 222 5.19 2.93 13.02
N TRP A 223 6.24 2.92 12.20
CA TRP A 223 7.17 1.81 12.15
C TRP A 223 8.61 2.31 12.04
N GLU A 224 9.52 1.50 12.57
CA GLU A 224 10.96 1.65 12.38
C GLU A 224 11.47 0.46 11.59
N PHE A 225 12.49 0.69 10.76
CA PHE A 225 13.07 -0.36 9.93
C PHE A 225 13.61 -1.53 10.78
N GLN A 226 12.99 -2.69 10.65
CA GLN A 226 13.36 -3.93 11.35
C GLN A 226 14.23 -4.88 10.49
N GLY A 227 14.79 -4.43 9.37
CA GLY A 227 15.67 -5.28 8.55
C GLY A 227 14.99 -6.04 7.40
N ILE A 228 13.69 -5.90 7.20
CA ILE A 228 12.95 -6.65 6.17
C ILE A 228 12.86 -5.84 4.88
N GLY A 229 13.43 -6.39 3.80
CA GLY A 229 13.18 -5.96 2.42
C GLY A 229 13.62 -4.53 2.05
N GLY A 230 14.54 -3.94 2.81
CA GLY A 230 15.20 -2.66 2.50
C GLY A 230 16.63 -2.63 3.02
N LYS A 231 17.35 -1.54 2.78
CA LYS A 231 18.68 -1.31 3.36
C LYS A 231 18.57 -0.54 4.67
N LYS A 232 19.53 -0.74 5.57
CA LYS A 232 19.62 0.02 6.81
C LYS A 232 19.61 1.52 6.51
N GLY A 233 18.64 2.23 7.07
CA GLY A 233 18.46 3.68 6.88
C GLY A 233 17.51 4.07 5.76
N GLU A 234 17.00 3.11 4.98
CA GLU A 234 15.83 3.34 4.12
C GLU A 234 14.57 3.50 4.98
N GLU A 235 13.73 4.45 4.60
CA GLU A 235 12.44 4.73 5.22
C GLU A 235 11.40 4.70 4.10
N TYR A 236 10.31 4.00 4.35
CA TYR A 236 9.23 3.86 3.38
C TYR A 236 7.86 3.98 4.03
N TRP A 237 6.93 4.51 3.26
CA TRP A 237 5.50 4.38 3.56
C TRP A 237 5.03 3.03 3.03
N VAL A 238 4.17 2.35 3.78
CA VAL A 238 3.40 1.22 3.25
C VAL A 238 1.96 1.66 3.18
N LEU A 239 1.40 1.71 1.97
CA LEU A 239 0.02 2.08 1.73
C LEU A 239 -0.81 0.80 1.62
N GLY A 240 -1.55 0.51 2.69
CA GLY A 240 -2.39 -0.67 2.81
C GLY A 240 -3.64 -0.65 1.93
N ALA A 241 -4.45 -1.70 2.06
CA ALA A 241 -5.74 -1.86 1.41
C ALA A 241 -6.67 -0.65 1.58
N GLN A 242 -6.67 0.01 2.74
CA GLN A 242 -7.46 1.23 2.99
C GLN A 242 -7.19 2.39 2.02
N PHE A 243 -6.01 2.41 1.41
CA PHE A 243 -5.60 3.42 0.44
C PHE A 243 -5.93 2.99 -0.99
N LEU A 244 -5.91 1.68 -1.24
CA LEU A 244 -6.11 1.06 -2.54
C LEU A 244 -7.60 0.83 -2.87
N GLN A 245 -8.50 1.25 -1.99
CA GLN A 245 -9.97 1.19 -2.12
C GLN A 245 -10.54 2.47 -2.74
#